data_AF-A0A833QBZ7-F1
#
_entry.id   AF-A0A833QBZ7-F1
#
_cell.length_a   1.000
_cell.length_b   1.000
_cell.length_c   1.000
_cell.angle_alpha   90.00
_cell.angle_beta   90.00
_cell.angle_gamma   90.00
#
_symmetry.space_group_name_H-M   'P 1'
#
loop_
_entity.id
_entity.type
_entity.pdbx_description
1 polymer ?
#
loop_
_entity_poly.entity_id
_entity_poly.type
_entity_poly.pdbx_seq_one_letter_code
_entity_poly.pdbx_strand_id
1 'polypeptide(L)'
;MARRTNAAMERRINAVAEIGEKTLRSRREKIGKIISELCDEEGDGPLHNAARLGQAEICEYLIKNLMLDVNLIAQSGKTPLCYAANFGDPNAIESLINCGADFNVKDANGLSPLHDAVIGDNPRAIEVLLSKGAQVDVQNFTGSPLLLATLHGHISCMKVLLAHNADAGADVNKIPVLSLAYHSKELMEYLLESGADPNLPDESGRLPIEVAAMRGKIEFVEILFPVTSPIAMVPDWSIKGLLSHVTSEKYEIEAIEEDPENASVYYAKRCLCWMHLGNVACKMTGFKYMVNANIDADSSKMSEVIHTLGMEHFSEMISFQMLLKLSLA
;
A
#
# COMPACT_ATOMS: atom_id res chain seq x y z
N MET A 1 -42.83 -1.84 -57.88
CA MET A 1 -41.84 -2.95 -57.96
C MET A 1 -40.47 -2.51 -57.42
N ALA A 2 -39.90 -1.38 -57.89
CA ALA A 2 -38.60 -0.86 -57.46
C ALA A 2 -38.39 -0.64 -55.94
N ARG A 3 -39.40 -0.14 -55.21
CA ARG A 3 -39.31 0.00 -53.73
C ARG A 3 -39.20 -1.33 -52.99
N ARG A 4 -39.82 -2.41 -53.52
CA ARG A 4 -39.78 -3.75 -52.92
C ARG A 4 -38.43 -4.45 -53.18
N THR A 5 -37.83 -4.21 -54.34
CA THR A 5 -36.51 -4.75 -54.67
C THR A 5 -35.40 -4.06 -53.88
N ASN A 6 -35.53 -2.76 -53.61
CA ASN A 6 -34.57 -2.03 -52.76
C ASN A 6 -34.55 -2.56 -51.33
N ALA A 7 -35.72 -2.75 -50.72
CA ALA A 7 -35.84 -3.30 -49.36
C ALA A 7 -35.30 -4.74 -49.23
N ALA A 8 -35.44 -5.57 -50.28
CA ALA A 8 -34.87 -6.91 -50.29
C ALA A 8 -33.34 -6.90 -50.42
N MET A 9 -32.79 -5.95 -51.18
CA MET A 9 -31.35 -5.76 -51.34
C MET A 9 -30.70 -5.25 -50.06
N GLU A 10 -31.29 -4.25 -49.41
CA GLU A 10 -30.86 -3.73 -48.11
C GLU A 10 -30.82 -4.84 -47.04
N ARG A 11 -31.85 -5.69 -46.96
CA ARG A 11 -31.85 -6.85 -46.05
C ARG A 11 -30.68 -7.80 -46.29
N ARG A 12 -30.34 -8.06 -47.56
CA ARG A 12 -29.23 -8.96 -47.90
C ARG A 12 -27.88 -8.33 -47.55
N ILE A 13 -27.70 -7.03 -47.80
CA ILE A 13 -26.50 -6.29 -47.41
C ILE A 13 -26.32 -6.35 -45.89
N ASN A 14 -27.37 -6.05 -45.13
CA ASN A 14 -27.33 -6.08 -43.67
C ASN A 14 -27.04 -7.49 -43.13
N ALA A 15 -27.64 -8.54 -43.72
CA ALA A 15 -27.37 -9.92 -43.32
C ALA A 15 -25.91 -10.34 -43.58
N VAL A 16 -25.32 -9.95 -44.71
CA VAL A 16 -23.91 -10.23 -45.01
C VAL A 16 -22.99 -9.48 -44.05
N ALA A 17 -23.28 -8.21 -43.76
CA ALA A 17 -22.55 -7.43 -42.77
C ALA A 17 -22.60 -8.07 -41.38
N GLU A 18 -23.78 -8.52 -40.94
CA GLU A 18 -23.98 -9.19 -39.65
C GLU A 18 -23.19 -10.51 -39.55
N ILE A 19 -23.14 -11.31 -40.62
CA ILE A 19 -22.33 -12.54 -40.68
C ILE A 19 -20.83 -12.20 -40.59
N GLY A 20 -20.39 -11.15 -41.31
CA GLY A 20 -19.01 -10.67 -41.27
C GLY A 20 -18.59 -10.25 -39.87
N GLU A 21 -19.39 -9.42 -39.20
CA GLU A 21 -19.15 -8.96 -37.82
C GLU A 21 -19.12 -10.12 -36.83
N LYS A 22 -20.08 -11.06 -36.91
CA LYS A 22 -20.06 -12.28 -36.06
C LYS A 22 -18.79 -13.10 -36.26
N THR A 23 -18.33 -13.24 -37.51
CA THR A 23 -17.11 -14.01 -37.82
C THR A 23 -15.86 -13.31 -37.27
N LEU A 24 -15.76 -11.99 -37.43
CA LEU A 24 -14.65 -11.19 -36.90
C LEU A 24 -14.62 -11.22 -35.38
N ARG A 25 -15.78 -11.07 -34.74
CA ARG A 25 -15.92 -11.18 -33.29
C ARG A 25 -15.44 -12.53 -32.76
N SER A 26 -15.88 -13.64 -33.36
CA SER A 26 -15.44 -14.98 -32.96
C SER A 26 -13.92 -15.17 -33.11
N ARG A 27 -13.29 -14.57 -34.13
CA ARG A 27 -11.83 -14.58 -34.29
C ARG A 27 -11.13 -13.74 -33.24
N ARG A 28 -11.65 -12.55 -32.93
CA ARG A 28 -11.12 -11.66 -31.90
C ARG A 28 -11.15 -12.32 -30.53
N GLU A 29 -12.26 -12.96 -30.16
CA GLU A 29 -12.38 -13.69 -28.89
C GLU A 29 -11.36 -14.84 -28.78
N LYS A 30 -11.11 -15.57 -29.87
CA LYS A 30 -10.06 -16.61 -29.89
C LYS A 30 -8.66 -16.03 -29.72
N ILE A 31 -8.35 -14.94 -30.42
CA ILE A 31 -7.05 -14.26 -30.32
C ILE A 31 -6.88 -13.67 -28.91
N GLY A 32 -7.92 -13.03 -28.38
CA GLY A 32 -7.94 -12.45 -27.03
C GLY A 32 -7.65 -13.49 -25.96
N LYS A 33 -8.28 -14.66 -26.04
CA LYS A 33 -8.00 -15.77 -25.13
C LYS A 33 -6.53 -16.21 -25.17
N ILE A 34 -5.97 -16.38 -26.37
CA ILE A 34 -4.55 -16.74 -26.52
C ILE A 34 -3.66 -15.67 -25.89
N ILE A 35 -3.94 -14.40 -26.16
CA ILE A 35 -3.16 -13.26 -25.64
C ILE A 35 -3.27 -13.14 -24.12
N SER A 36 -4.44 -13.41 -23.52
CA SER A 36 -4.60 -13.38 -22.06
C SER A 36 -3.83 -14.49 -21.34
N GLU A 37 -3.50 -15.58 -22.04
CA GLU A 37 -2.70 -16.69 -21.52
C GLU A 37 -1.19 -16.46 -21.70
N LEU A 38 -0.78 -15.45 -22.46
CA LEU A 38 0.62 -15.04 -22.54
C LEU A 38 1.00 -14.27 -21.29
N CYS A 39 2.07 -14.68 -20.62
CA CYS A 39 2.66 -13.96 -19.51
C CYS A 39 4.17 -13.80 -19.74
N ASP A 40 4.73 -12.72 -19.20
CA ASP A 40 6.18 -12.58 -19.08
C ASP A 40 6.74 -13.42 -17.92
N GLU A 41 8.02 -13.23 -17.59
CA GLU A 41 8.71 -13.93 -16.51
C GLU A 41 8.17 -13.57 -15.11
N GLU A 42 7.51 -12.42 -14.97
CA GLU A 42 6.88 -11.96 -13.72
C GLU A 42 5.43 -12.48 -13.59
N GLY A 43 4.93 -13.20 -14.61
CA GLY A 43 3.55 -13.68 -14.64
C GLY A 43 2.54 -12.62 -15.09
N ASP A 44 3.00 -11.52 -15.71
CA ASP A 44 2.17 -10.43 -16.17
C ASP A 44 1.78 -10.58 -17.65
N GLY A 45 0.47 -10.55 -17.89
CA GLY A 45 -0.08 -10.53 -19.25
C GLY A 45 0.06 -9.18 -19.97
N PRO A 46 -0.18 -9.14 -21.30
CA PRO A 46 0.00 -7.93 -22.12
C PRO A 46 -0.78 -6.70 -21.64
N LEU A 47 -1.98 -6.90 -21.08
CA LEU A 47 -2.78 -5.79 -20.55
C LEU A 47 -2.18 -5.19 -19.27
N HIS A 48 -1.59 -6.01 -18.39
CA HIS A 48 -0.88 -5.53 -17.20
C HIS A 48 0.34 -4.69 -17.62
N ASN A 49 1.12 -5.16 -18.59
CA ASN A 49 2.29 -4.46 -19.09
C ASN A 49 1.94 -3.15 -19.81
N ALA A 50 0.87 -3.14 -20.62
CA ALA A 50 0.38 -1.90 -21.24
C ALA A 50 -0.05 -0.86 -20.17
N ALA A 51 -0.73 -1.32 -19.12
CA ALA A 51 -1.17 -0.48 -18.02
C ALA A 51 0.01 0.07 -17.19
N ARG A 52 0.98 -0.79 -16.86
CA ARG A 52 2.25 -0.44 -16.18
C ARG A 52 3.01 0.64 -16.94
N LEU A 53 3.02 0.57 -18.27
CA LEU A 53 3.69 1.54 -19.15
C LEU A 53 2.85 2.79 -19.47
N GLY A 54 1.63 2.90 -18.95
CA GLY A 54 0.74 4.05 -19.21
C GLY A 54 0.19 4.12 -20.64
N GLN A 55 0.18 3.02 -21.39
CA GLN A 55 -0.23 2.98 -22.80
C GLN A 55 -1.75 2.84 -22.94
N ALA A 56 -2.47 3.95 -22.74
CA ALA A 56 -3.94 3.99 -22.72
C ALA A 56 -4.57 3.41 -24.00
N GLU A 57 -4.07 3.78 -25.18
CA GLU A 57 -4.59 3.31 -26.47
C GLU A 57 -4.41 1.80 -26.65
N ILE A 58 -3.30 1.25 -26.15
CA ILE A 58 -3.05 -0.19 -26.20
C ILE A 58 -3.98 -0.91 -25.23
N CYS A 59 -4.18 -0.38 -24.02
CA CYS A 59 -5.16 -0.93 -23.08
C CYS A 59 -6.56 -0.98 -23.70
N GLU A 60 -7.01 0.12 -24.30
CA GLU A 60 -8.32 0.17 -24.96
C GLU A 60 -8.43 -0.80 -26.14
N TYR A 61 -7.38 -0.92 -26.96
CA TYR A 61 -7.36 -1.86 -28.07
C TYR A 61 -7.46 -3.31 -27.57
N LEU A 62 -6.68 -3.68 -26.56
CA LEU A 62 -6.72 -5.03 -25.99
C LEU A 62 -8.11 -5.36 -25.43
N ILE A 63 -8.75 -4.43 -24.73
CA ILE A 63 -10.07 -4.67 -24.12
C ILE A 63 -11.18 -4.64 -25.18
N LYS A 64 -11.29 -3.58 -25.97
CA LYS A 64 -12.42 -3.37 -26.89
C LYS A 64 -12.30 -4.18 -28.19
N ASN A 65 -11.09 -4.33 -28.73
CA ASN A 65 -10.88 -4.98 -30.03
C ASN A 65 -10.53 -6.46 -29.89
N LEU A 66 -9.85 -6.85 -28.81
CA LEU A 66 -9.49 -8.26 -28.58
C LEU A 66 -10.34 -8.91 -27.48
N MET A 67 -11.28 -8.18 -26.87
CA MET A 67 -12.22 -8.71 -25.87
C MET A 67 -11.52 -9.28 -24.63
N LEU A 68 -10.37 -8.72 -24.24
CA LEU A 68 -9.73 -9.08 -22.97
C LEU A 68 -10.60 -8.60 -21.80
N ASP A 69 -10.64 -9.39 -20.74
CA ASP A 69 -11.18 -8.94 -19.47
C ASP A 69 -10.29 -7.80 -18.92
N VAL A 70 -10.91 -6.70 -18.54
CA VAL A 70 -10.23 -5.53 -17.97
C VAL A 70 -9.68 -5.83 -16.56
N ASN A 71 -10.28 -6.79 -15.86
CA ASN A 71 -9.94 -7.20 -14.50
C ASN A 71 -9.12 -8.49 -14.47
N LEU A 72 -8.34 -8.77 -15.52
CA LEU A 72 -7.37 -9.87 -15.48
C LEU A 72 -6.50 -9.77 -14.22
N ILE A 73 -6.14 -10.92 -13.65
CA ILE A 73 -5.34 -11.00 -12.44
C ILE A 73 -4.00 -11.62 -12.81
N ALA A 74 -2.92 -10.88 -12.55
CA ALA A 74 -1.56 -11.38 -12.67
C ALA A 74 -1.24 -12.44 -11.60
N GLN A 75 -0.10 -13.13 -11.74
CA GLN A 75 0.35 -14.07 -10.70
C GLN A 75 0.56 -13.41 -9.34
N SER A 76 0.91 -12.11 -9.33
CA SER A 76 1.03 -11.29 -8.12
C SER A 76 -0.31 -10.98 -7.44
N GLY A 77 -1.43 -11.33 -8.05
CA GLY A 77 -2.78 -10.97 -7.57
C GLY A 77 -3.23 -9.55 -7.97
N LYS A 78 -2.42 -8.81 -8.74
CA LYS A 78 -2.73 -7.44 -9.18
C LYS A 78 -3.49 -7.42 -10.50
N THR A 79 -4.39 -6.43 -10.64
CA THR A 79 -5.09 -6.14 -11.90
C THR A 79 -4.31 -5.13 -12.75
N PRO A 80 -4.64 -4.94 -14.04
CA PRO A 80 -4.07 -3.86 -14.85
C PRO A 80 -4.25 -2.49 -14.20
N LEU A 81 -5.38 -2.24 -13.53
CA LEU A 81 -5.62 -0.98 -12.85
C LEU A 81 -4.67 -0.75 -11.67
N CYS A 82 -4.31 -1.79 -10.91
CA CYS A 82 -3.28 -1.71 -9.88
C CYS A 82 -1.92 -1.27 -10.46
N TYR A 83 -1.51 -1.85 -11.59
CA TYR A 83 -0.28 -1.45 -12.27
C TYR A 83 -0.34 -0.02 -12.81
N ALA A 84 -1.45 0.39 -13.43
CA ALA A 84 -1.63 1.76 -13.89
C ALA A 84 -1.62 2.76 -12.73
N ALA A 85 -2.20 2.41 -11.58
CA ALA A 85 -2.17 3.24 -10.39
C ALA A 85 -0.74 3.41 -9.84
N ASN A 86 0.04 2.32 -9.79
CA ASN A 86 1.40 2.34 -9.25
C ASN A 86 2.44 2.99 -10.18
N PHE A 87 2.31 2.84 -11.50
CA PHE A 87 3.34 3.29 -12.46
C PHE A 87 2.82 4.10 -13.65
N GLY A 88 1.53 3.97 -13.95
CA GLY A 88 0.95 4.39 -15.22
C GLY A 88 0.55 5.86 -15.27
N ASP A 89 0.30 6.31 -16.49
CA ASP A 89 -0.26 7.63 -16.77
C ASP A 89 -1.74 7.70 -16.32
N PRO A 90 -2.21 8.82 -15.73
CA PRO A 90 -3.62 9.05 -15.42
C PRO A 90 -4.60 8.73 -16.57
N ASN A 91 -4.18 8.93 -17.83
CA ASN A 91 -4.97 8.56 -19.00
C ASN A 91 -5.21 7.06 -19.08
N ALA A 92 -4.22 6.22 -18.74
CA ALA A 92 -4.39 4.77 -18.72
C ALA A 92 -5.37 4.35 -17.60
N ILE A 93 -5.30 4.98 -16.43
CA ILE A 93 -6.25 4.78 -15.33
C ILE A 93 -7.67 5.12 -15.79
N GLU A 94 -7.87 6.29 -16.40
CA GLU A 94 -9.17 6.70 -16.92
C GLU A 94 -9.69 5.75 -18.00
N SER A 95 -8.86 5.37 -18.97
CA SER A 95 -9.24 4.42 -20.03
C SER A 95 -9.65 3.06 -19.46
N LEU A 96 -8.90 2.52 -18.50
CA LEU A 96 -9.23 1.25 -17.84
C LEU A 96 -10.57 1.35 -17.09
N ILE A 97 -10.78 2.40 -16.28
CA ILE A 97 -12.04 2.61 -15.54
C ILE A 97 -13.21 2.80 -16.51
N ASN A 98 -13.03 3.57 -17.59
CA ASN A 98 -14.06 3.76 -18.62
C ASN A 98 -14.37 2.45 -19.38
N CYS A 99 -13.43 1.49 -19.40
CA CYS A 99 -13.63 0.14 -19.92
C CYS A 99 -14.22 -0.84 -18.88
N GLY A 100 -14.51 -0.39 -17.66
CA GLY A 100 -15.13 -1.19 -16.60
C GLY A 100 -14.16 -1.83 -15.61
N ALA A 101 -12.93 -1.32 -15.49
CA ALA A 101 -12.02 -1.75 -14.43
C ALA A 101 -12.62 -1.51 -13.04
N ASP A 102 -12.56 -2.51 -12.18
CA ASP A 102 -12.99 -2.39 -10.80
C ASP A 102 -11.87 -1.77 -9.95
N PHE A 103 -12.13 -0.58 -9.41
CA PHE A 103 -11.20 0.14 -8.55
C PHE A 103 -11.31 -0.24 -7.06
N ASN A 104 -12.24 -1.14 -6.70
CA ASN A 104 -12.40 -1.66 -5.33
C ASN A 104 -11.75 -3.03 -5.12
N VAL A 105 -11.04 -3.55 -6.13
CA VAL A 105 -10.29 -4.80 -6.02
C VAL A 105 -9.24 -4.70 -4.92
N LYS A 106 -8.96 -5.84 -4.30
CA LYS A 106 -7.88 -5.99 -3.32
C LYS A 106 -7.00 -7.16 -3.73
N ASP A 107 -5.69 -6.96 -3.72
CA ASP A 107 -4.72 -8.03 -3.91
C ASP A 107 -4.63 -8.92 -2.66
N ALA A 108 -3.72 -9.90 -2.69
CA ALA A 108 -3.50 -10.82 -1.57
C ALA A 108 -3.06 -10.12 -0.27
N ASN A 109 -2.50 -8.91 -0.34
CA ASN A 109 -2.09 -8.08 0.80
C ASN A 109 -3.19 -7.07 1.22
N GLY A 110 -4.38 -7.17 0.62
CA GLY A 110 -5.46 -6.22 0.84
C GLY A 110 -5.23 -4.86 0.17
N LEU A 111 -4.20 -4.69 -0.66
CA LEU A 111 -3.93 -3.44 -1.37
C LEU A 111 -4.95 -3.23 -2.47
N SER A 112 -5.51 -2.03 -2.50
CA SER A 112 -6.38 -1.56 -3.58
C SER A 112 -5.59 -0.69 -4.57
N PRO A 113 -6.12 -0.41 -5.77
CA PRO A 113 -5.50 0.54 -6.69
C PRO A 113 -5.17 1.90 -6.04
N LEU A 114 -5.97 2.36 -5.07
CA LEU A 114 -5.67 3.60 -4.34
C LEU A 114 -4.41 3.48 -3.46
N HIS A 115 -4.19 2.32 -2.83
CA HIS A 115 -2.94 2.05 -2.10
C HIS A 115 -1.75 1.97 -3.06
N ASP A 116 -1.92 1.30 -4.21
CA ASP A 116 -0.88 1.21 -5.25
C ASP A 116 -0.48 2.61 -5.76
N ALA A 117 -1.43 3.52 -5.95
CA ALA A 117 -1.15 4.91 -6.33
C ALA A 117 -0.33 5.65 -5.27
N VAL A 118 -0.59 5.43 -3.99
CA VAL A 118 0.20 6.00 -2.89
C VAL A 118 1.60 5.41 -2.85
N ILE A 119 1.74 4.08 -2.98
CA ILE A 119 3.05 3.39 -2.99
C ILE A 119 3.91 3.87 -4.17
N GLY A 120 3.28 4.19 -5.30
CA GLY A 120 3.94 4.75 -6.48
C GLY A 120 4.24 6.25 -6.40
N ASP A 121 3.87 6.93 -5.31
CA ASP A 121 3.91 8.39 -5.14
C ASP A 121 3.25 9.16 -6.30
N ASN A 122 2.06 8.70 -6.73
CA ASN A 122 1.34 9.25 -7.87
C ASN A 122 0.09 10.05 -7.44
N PRO A 123 0.23 11.33 -7.05
CA PRO A 123 -0.90 12.15 -6.60
C PRO A 123 -1.99 12.31 -7.66
N ARG A 124 -1.63 12.36 -8.95
CA ARG A 124 -2.60 12.43 -10.05
C ARG A 124 -3.42 11.15 -10.20
N ALA A 125 -2.81 9.99 -9.96
CA ALA A 125 -3.53 8.72 -9.97
C ALA A 125 -4.55 8.66 -8.82
N ILE A 126 -4.16 9.17 -7.64
CA ILE A 126 -5.04 9.32 -6.47
C ILE A 126 -6.23 10.23 -6.82
N GLU A 127 -5.98 11.42 -7.40
CA GLU A 127 -7.04 12.34 -7.83
C GLU A 127 -8.06 11.67 -8.77
N VAL A 128 -7.57 10.98 -9.81
CA VAL A 128 -8.44 10.27 -10.75
C VAL A 128 -9.25 9.19 -10.04
N LEU A 129 -8.62 8.31 -9.25
CA LEU A 129 -9.31 7.22 -8.56
C LEU A 129 -10.39 7.73 -7.60
N LEU A 130 -10.09 8.77 -6.82
CA LEU A 130 -11.05 9.39 -5.89
C LEU A 130 -12.19 10.08 -6.64
N SER A 131 -11.91 10.77 -7.76
CA SER A 131 -12.95 11.39 -8.60
C SER A 131 -13.93 10.37 -9.20
N LYS A 132 -13.48 9.11 -9.38
CA LYS A 132 -14.29 7.99 -9.87
C LYS A 132 -15.01 7.23 -8.75
N GLY A 133 -14.84 7.65 -7.49
CA GLY A 133 -15.56 7.09 -6.34
C GLY A 133 -14.80 6.00 -5.58
N ALA A 134 -13.48 5.89 -5.73
CA ALA A 134 -12.69 5.03 -4.85
C ALA A 134 -12.85 5.47 -3.38
N GLN A 135 -12.96 4.50 -2.47
CA GLN A 135 -13.08 4.79 -1.04
C GLN A 135 -11.75 5.34 -0.50
N VAL A 136 -11.77 6.59 0.00
CA VAL A 136 -10.56 7.29 0.47
C VAL A 136 -9.87 6.58 1.64
N ASP A 137 -10.65 6.07 2.60
CA ASP A 137 -10.15 5.37 3.79
C ASP A 137 -10.23 3.84 3.68
N VAL A 138 -10.10 3.31 2.45
CA VAL A 138 -10.02 1.87 2.23
C VAL A 138 -8.89 1.26 3.05
N GLN A 139 -9.15 0.15 3.75
CA GLN A 139 -8.14 -0.48 4.63
C GLN A 139 -7.45 -1.64 3.92
N ASN A 140 -6.12 -1.72 4.05
CA ASN A 140 -5.33 -2.94 3.83
C ASN A 140 -4.81 -3.50 5.17
N PHE A 141 -3.89 -4.47 5.15
CA PHE A 141 -3.27 -5.00 6.37
C PHE A 141 -2.34 -4.04 7.11
N THR A 142 -1.85 -2.98 6.44
CA THR A 142 -0.94 -1.96 7.00
C THR A 142 -1.63 -0.63 7.34
N GLY A 143 -2.92 -0.46 7.01
CA GLY A 143 -3.70 0.75 7.27
C GLY A 143 -4.39 1.35 6.04
N SER A 144 -4.71 2.64 6.12
CA SER A 144 -5.32 3.44 5.06
C SER A 144 -4.28 4.00 4.08
N PRO A 145 -4.71 4.50 2.91
CA PRO A 145 -3.85 5.27 2.00
C PRO A 145 -3.15 6.46 2.69
N LEU A 146 -3.83 7.14 3.62
CA LEU A 146 -3.24 8.26 4.36
C LEU A 146 -2.10 7.81 5.27
N LEU A 147 -2.25 6.66 5.94
CA LEU A 147 -1.20 6.07 6.76
C LEU A 147 0.02 5.68 5.91
N LEU A 148 -0.20 5.08 4.73
CA LEU A 148 0.89 4.76 3.80
C LEU A 148 1.61 6.02 3.29
N ALA A 149 0.87 7.06 2.90
CA ALA A 149 1.44 8.31 2.41
C ALA A 149 2.27 8.98 3.51
N THR A 150 1.77 8.96 4.75
CA THR A 150 2.47 9.46 5.92
C THR A 150 3.73 8.65 6.23
N LEU A 151 3.66 7.32 6.18
CA LEU A 151 4.78 6.43 6.47
C LEU A 151 5.97 6.64 5.50
N HIS A 152 5.68 6.80 4.21
CA HIS A 152 6.69 6.96 3.16
C HIS A 152 7.09 8.42 2.94
N GLY A 153 6.36 9.37 3.53
CA GLY A 153 6.60 10.79 3.36
C GLY A 153 6.18 11.36 2.02
N HIS A 154 5.18 10.76 1.39
CA HIS A 154 4.57 11.23 0.15
C HIS A 154 3.62 12.41 0.43
N ILE A 155 4.21 13.59 0.66
CA ILE A 155 3.48 14.81 1.07
C ILE A 155 2.40 15.19 0.04
N SER A 156 2.71 15.10 -1.25
CA SER A 156 1.75 15.42 -2.32
C SER A 156 0.55 14.47 -2.30
N CYS A 157 0.79 13.17 -2.12
CA CYS A 157 -0.27 12.16 -2.00
C CYS A 157 -1.13 12.42 -0.75
N MET A 158 -0.50 12.70 0.38
CA MET A 158 -1.19 13.03 1.63
C MET A 158 -2.12 14.25 1.47
N LYS A 159 -1.62 15.34 0.86
CA LYS A 159 -2.42 16.55 0.60
C LYS A 159 -3.66 16.25 -0.25
N VAL A 160 -3.52 15.44 -1.30
CA VAL A 160 -4.65 15.02 -2.15
C VAL A 160 -5.67 14.21 -1.34
N LEU A 161 -5.21 13.25 -0.53
CA LEU A 161 -6.07 12.40 0.29
C LEU A 161 -6.88 13.22 1.31
N LEU A 162 -6.21 14.12 2.05
CA LEU A 162 -6.86 15.00 3.03
C LEU A 162 -7.82 15.99 2.37
N ALA A 163 -7.49 16.52 1.19
CA ALA A 163 -8.41 17.35 0.40
C ALA A 163 -9.67 16.60 -0.05
N HIS A 164 -9.62 15.26 -0.10
CA HIS A 164 -10.76 14.38 -0.36
C HIS A 164 -11.36 13.77 0.92
N ASN A 165 -11.12 14.41 2.07
CA ASN A 165 -11.67 14.04 3.39
C ASN A 165 -11.19 12.67 3.90
N ALA A 166 -9.93 12.30 3.63
CA ALA A 166 -9.31 11.20 4.36
C ALA A 166 -9.33 11.45 5.86
N ASP A 167 -9.55 10.41 6.65
CA ASP A 167 -9.63 10.51 8.11
C ASP A 167 -8.27 10.86 8.73
N ALA A 168 -8.10 12.11 9.17
CA ALA A 168 -6.90 12.58 9.87
C ALA A 168 -6.72 11.94 11.27
N GLY A 169 -7.75 11.25 11.79
CA GLY A 169 -7.69 10.41 12.97
C GLY A 169 -7.31 8.95 12.71
N ALA A 170 -6.97 8.59 11.46
CA ALA A 170 -6.62 7.22 11.11
C ALA A 170 -5.46 6.67 11.95
N ASP A 171 -5.55 5.39 12.30
CA ASP A 171 -4.53 4.68 13.07
C ASP A 171 -4.17 3.34 12.43
N VAL A 172 -2.96 2.86 12.71
CA VAL A 172 -2.56 1.48 12.45
C VAL A 172 -2.26 0.80 13.77
N ASN A 173 -3.06 -0.21 14.14
CA ASN A 173 -2.96 -0.88 15.44
C ASN A 173 -2.96 0.13 16.60
N LYS A 174 -3.88 1.10 16.59
CA LYS A 174 -3.97 2.21 17.55
C LYS A 174 -2.81 3.19 17.53
N ILE A 175 -1.86 3.09 16.61
CA ILE A 175 -0.82 4.12 16.44
C ILE A 175 -1.41 5.23 15.56
N PRO A 176 -1.67 6.45 16.09
CA PRO A 176 -2.26 7.52 15.29
C PRO A 176 -1.34 7.95 14.15
N VAL A 177 -1.91 8.36 13.02
CA VAL A 177 -1.15 8.83 11.85
C VAL A 177 -0.18 9.96 12.18
N LEU A 178 -0.55 10.85 13.11
CA LEU A 178 0.30 11.94 13.58
C LEU A 178 1.60 11.46 14.23
N SER A 179 1.59 10.31 14.91
CA SER A 179 2.78 9.69 15.51
C SER A 179 3.77 9.14 14.46
N LEU A 180 3.32 8.97 13.20
CA LEU A 180 4.14 8.50 12.09
C LEU A 180 4.81 9.66 11.32
N ALA A 181 4.37 10.91 11.53
CA ALA A 181 4.79 12.11 10.80
C ALA A 181 6.16 12.68 11.21
N TYR A 182 7.11 11.85 11.66
CA TYR A 182 8.37 12.30 12.27
C TYR A 182 9.51 12.61 11.28
N HIS A 183 9.28 12.47 9.98
CA HIS A 183 10.30 12.68 8.94
C HIS A 183 10.16 14.04 8.23
N SER A 184 9.00 14.70 8.37
CA SER A 184 8.74 15.99 7.74
C SER A 184 7.86 16.87 8.62
N LYS A 185 8.39 18.04 8.98
CA LYS A 185 7.67 19.11 9.66
C LYS A 185 6.41 19.51 8.89
N GLU A 186 6.54 19.69 7.57
CA GLU A 186 5.42 20.07 6.71
C GLU A 186 4.29 19.03 6.78
N LEU A 187 4.63 17.75 6.85
CA LEU A 187 3.65 16.68 6.97
C LEU A 187 2.88 16.78 8.30
N MET A 188 3.61 16.93 9.41
CA MET A 188 3.01 17.04 10.73
C MET A 188 2.12 18.29 10.87
N GLU A 189 2.59 19.44 10.43
CA GLU A 189 1.81 20.69 10.46
C GLU A 189 0.53 20.54 9.64
N TYR A 190 0.62 19.96 8.44
CA TYR A 190 -0.55 19.77 7.59
C TYR A 190 -1.57 18.77 8.16
N LEU A 191 -1.14 17.70 8.83
CA LEU A 191 -2.04 16.78 9.54
C LEU A 191 -2.77 17.49 10.68
N LEU A 192 -2.07 18.32 11.46
CA LEU A 192 -2.67 19.11 12.54
C LEU A 192 -3.69 20.13 11.98
N GLU A 193 -3.33 20.83 10.90
CA GLU A 193 -4.24 21.74 10.18
C GLU A 193 -5.48 21.02 9.64
N SER A 194 -5.33 19.75 9.26
CA SER A 194 -6.40 18.88 8.75
C SER A 194 -7.22 18.20 9.86
N GLY A 195 -6.96 18.52 11.14
CA GLY A 195 -7.74 18.06 12.28
C GLY A 195 -7.24 16.79 12.98
N ALA A 196 -6.00 16.36 12.73
CA ALA A 196 -5.40 15.29 13.52
C ALA A 196 -5.29 15.69 15.00
N ASP A 197 -5.80 14.86 15.90
CA ASP A 197 -5.78 15.16 17.34
C ASP A 197 -4.40 14.79 17.96
N PRO A 198 -3.64 15.77 18.48
CA PRO A 198 -2.34 15.55 19.10
C PRO A 198 -2.40 14.84 20.47
N ASN A 199 -3.60 14.63 21.01
CA ASN A 199 -3.84 13.99 22.31
C ASN A 199 -4.31 12.53 22.18
N LEU A 200 -4.29 11.95 20.97
CA LEU A 200 -4.60 10.53 20.78
C LEU A 200 -3.41 9.66 21.21
N PRO A 201 -3.57 8.78 22.21
CA PRO A 201 -2.50 7.89 22.63
C PRO A 201 -2.37 6.67 21.71
N ASP A 202 -1.15 6.15 21.60
CA ASP A 202 -0.89 4.85 20.98
C ASP A 202 -1.34 3.67 21.86
N GLU A 203 -1.13 2.43 21.39
CA GLU A 203 -1.49 1.21 22.15
C GLU A 203 -0.83 1.15 23.55
N SER A 204 0.32 1.78 23.73
CA SER A 204 1.03 1.84 25.01
C SER A 204 0.66 3.05 25.86
N GLY A 205 -0.32 3.86 25.43
CA GLY A 205 -0.75 5.06 26.14
C GLY A 205 0.07 6.31 25.81
N ARG A 206 0.99 6.25 24.85
CA ARG A 206 1.90 7.37 24.55
C ARG A 206 1.32 8.33 23.54
N LEU A 207 1.43 9.62 23.80
CA LEU A 207 1.02 10.68 22.89
C LEU A 207 2.07 10.91 21.77
N PRO A 208 1.67 11.46 20.61
CA PRO A 208 2.58 11.86 19.54
C PRO A 208 3.78 12.69 20.03
N ILE A 209 3.58 13.59 20.99
CA ILE A 209 4.65 14.43 21.55
C ILE A 209 5.69 13.62 22.34
N GLU A 210 5.26 12.58 23.06
CA GLU A 210 6.13 11.67 23.79
C GLU A 210 6.90 10.77 22.83
N VAL A 211 6.26 10.32 21.74
CA VAL A 211 6.92 9.57 20.66
C VAL A 211 8.00 10.43 19.99
N ALA A 212 7.73 11.70 19.71
CA ALA A 212 8.73 12.64 19.19
C ALA A 212 9.89 12.84 20.16
N ALA A 213 9.60 13.01 21.45
CA ALA A 213 10.60 13.15 22.51
C ALA A 213 11.50 11.91 22.65
N MET A 214 10.92 10.70 22.68
CA MET A 214 11.67 9.43 22.75
C MET A 214 12.63 9.24 21.57
N ARG A 215 12.22 9.71 20.38
CA ARG A 215 13.04 9.66 19.15
C ARG A 215 14.10 10.77 19.10
N GLY A 216 14.16 11.66 20.08
CA GLY A 216 15.07 12.81 20.12
C GLY A 216 14.75 13.87 19.06
N LYS A 217 13.51 13.92 18.58
CA LYS A 217 13.04 14.79 17.50
C LYS A 217 12.52 16.11 18.06
N ILE A 218 13.43 16.93 18.57
CA ILE A 218 13.10 18.18 19.30
C ILE A 218 12.23 19.14 18.48
N GLU A 219 12.51 19.30 17.18
CA GLU A 219 11.70 20.14 16.29
C GLU A 219 10.21 19.72 16.28
N PHE A 220 9.93 18.43 16.31
CA PHE A 220 8.56 17.91 16.33
C PHE A 220 7.92 18.05 17.72
N VAL A 221 8.72 17.98 18.79
CA VAL A 221 8.26 18.34 20.14
C VAL A 221 7.86 19.81 20.19
N GLU A 222 8.64 20.72 19.58
CA GLU A 222 8.33 22.15 19.51
C GLU A 222 7.04 22.44 18.74
N ILE A 223 6.76 21.69 17.66
CA ILE A 223 5.51 21.79 16.89
C ILE A 223 4.31 21.30 17.70
N LEU A 224 4.46 20.15 18.39
CA LEU A 224 3.36 19.51 19.12
C LEU A 224 3.07 20.15 20.48
N PHE A 225 4.08 20.71 21.14
CA PHE A 225 3.95 21.31 22.48
C PHE A 225 2.81 22.35 22.61
N PRO A 226 2.65 23.34 21.71
CA PRO A 226 1.56 24.32 21.82
C PRO A 226 0.16 23.74 21.56
N VAL A 227 0.06 22.59 20.89
CA VAL A 227 -1.23 21.96 20.53
C VAL A 227 -1.58 20.75 21.40
N THR A 228 -0.66 20.29 22.25
CA THR A 228 -0.87 19.14 23.14
C THR A 228 -1.26 19.60 24.54
N SER A 229 -2.27 18.94 25.12
CA SER A 229 -2.67 19.19 26.51
C SER A 229 -1.57 18.75 27.47
N PRO A 230 -1.37 19.46 28.60
CA PRO A 230 -0.39 19.04 29.60
C PRO A 230 -0.60 17.61 30.09
N ILE A 231 0.46 16.81 30.06
CA ILE A 231 0.44 15.42 30.50
C ILE A 231 0.54 15.39 32.02
N ALA A 232 -0.45 14.77 32.69
CA ALA A 232 -0.55 14.76 34.14
C ALA A 232 0.68 14.17 34.86
N MET A 233 1.38 13.22 34.22
CA MET A 233 2.59 12.59 34.76
C MET A 233 3.84 13.48 34.65
N VAL A 234 3.79 14.57 33.89
CA VAL A 234 4.91 15.50 33.67
C VAL A 234 4.71 16.74 34.56
N PRO A 235 5.30 16.79 35.78
CA PRO A 235 5.06 17.87 36.73
C PRO A 235 5.62 19.23 36.29
N ASP A 236 6.72 19.23 35.51
CA ASP A 236 7.25 20.42 34.83
C ASP A 236 6.83 20.37 33.35
N TRP A 237 5.67 20.97 33.04
CA TRP A 237 5.19 21.09 31.65
C TRP A 237 5.97 22.17 30.89
N SER A 238 7.22 21.86 30.62
CA SER A 238 8.10 22.56 29.69
C SER A 238 8.72 21.55 28.75
N ILE A 239 9.21 21.99 27.58
CA ILE A 239 9.91 21.09 26.65
C ILE A 239 11.06 20.35 27.37
N LYS A 240 11.79 21.06 28.23
CA LYS A 240 12.87 20.46 29.03
C LYS A 240 12.35 19.43 30.03
N GLY A 241 11.27 19.75 30.74
CA GLY A 241 10.64 18.84 31.71
C GLY A 241 10.12 17.57 31.06
N LEU A 242 9.40 17.69 29.93
CA LEU A 242 8.95 16.56 29.11
C LEU A 242 10.12 15.68 28.65
N LEU A 243 11.16 16.29 28.06
CA LEU A 243 12.33 15.54 27.60
C LEU A 243 13.02 14.81 28.77
N SER A 244 13.14 15.46 29.93
CA SER A 244 13.74 14.84 31.11
C SER A 244 12.93 13.64 31.62
N HIS A 245 11.60 13.75 31.64
CA HIS A 245 10.68 12.69 32.04
C HIS A 245 10.76 11.48 31.10
N VAL A 246 10.69 11.72 29.79
CA VAL A 246 10.78 10.66 28.77
C VAL A 246 12.15 9.97 28.81
N THR A 247 13.24 10.72 29.08
CA THR A 247 14.56 10.11 29.25
C THR A 247 14.69 9.28 30.53
N SER A 248 14.03 9.65 31.63
CA SER A 248 14.02 8.82 32.84
C SER A 248 13.25 7.51 32.64
N GLU A 249 12.12 7.53 31.94
CA GLU A 249 11.38 6.31 31.60
C GLU A 249 12.15 5.43 30.61
N LYS A 250 12.92 6.03 29.68
CA LYS A 250 13.82 5.27 28.80
C LYS A 250 14.86 4.47 29.60
N TYR A 251 15.40 5.04 30.67
CA TYR A 251 16.32 4.33 31.58
C TYR A 251 15.59 3.22 32.37
N GLU A 252 14.31 3.38 32.72
CA GLU A 252 13.52 2.32 33.34
C GLU A 252 13.22 1.17 32.35
N ILE A 253 12.91 1.46 31.09
CA ILE A 253 12.68 0.44 30.06
C ILE A 253 13.98 -0.31 29.71
N GLU A 254 15.12 0.38 29.59
CA GLU A 254 16.43 -0.26 29.41
C GLU A 254 16.84 -1.10 30.64
N ALA A 255 16.30 -0.81 31.83
CA ALA A 255 16.50 -1.61 33.04
C ALA A 255 15.52 -2.80 33.18
N ILE A 256 14.45 -2.87 32.38
CA ILE A 256 13.44 -3.95 32.40
C ILE A 256 13.75 -5.07 31.36
N GLU A 257 14.80 -4.93 30.52
CA GLU A 257 15.24 -5.96 29.57
C GLU A 257 15.99 -7.16 30.22
N GLU A 258 15.37 -7.82 31.22
CA GLU A 258 15.85 -9.10 31.78
C GLU A 258 14.73 -10.16 31.95
N ASP A 259 13.66 -10.15 31.14
CA ASP A 259 12.70 -11.27 31.09
C ASP A 259 12.75 -12.04 29.74
N PRO A 260 13.50 -13.15 29.66
CA PRO A 260 13.74 -13.89 28.43
C PRO A 260 12.54 -14.71 27.92
N GLU A 261 11.46 -14.90 28.69
CA GLU A 261 10.38 -15.84 28.30
C GLU A 261 9.34 -15.27 27.32
N ASN A 262 9.15 -13.93 27.29
CA ASN A 262 8.16 -13.27 26.40
C ASN A 262 8.76 -12.41 25.29
N ALA A 263 10.08 -12.39 25.18
CA ALA A 263 10.84 -11.61 24.21
C ALA A 263 10.44 -11.90 22.75
N SER A 264 10.26 -13.18 22.39
CA SER A 264 10.16 -13.58 20.97
C SER A 264 8.96 -13.02 20.20
N VAL A 265 7.76 -12.99 20.80
CA VAL A 265 6.52 -12.48 20.14
C VAL A 265 6.52 -10.94 20.10
N TYR A 266 7.02 -10.31 21.15
CA TYR A 266 7.14 -8.85 21.25
C TYR A 266 8.20 -8.30 20.28
N TYR A 267 9.36 -8.96 20.19
CA TYR A 267 10.39 -8.60 19.21
C TYR A 267 9.95 -8.91 17.77
N ALA A 268 9.17 -9.97 17.50
CA ALA A 268 8.65 -10.23 16.16
C ALA A 268 7.70 -9.12 15.67
N LYS A 269 6.75 -8.66 16.50
CA LYS A 269 5.84 -7.54 16.19
C LYS A 269 6.60 -6.21 16.01
N ARG A 270 7.63 -6.00 16.83
CA ARG A 270 8.48 -4.79 16.79
C ARG A 270 9.46 -4.80 15.62
N CYS A 271 9.99 -5.97 15.23
CA CYS A 271 10.80 -6.18 14.04
C CYS A 271 9.99 -5.95 12.76
N LEU A 272 8.71 -6.32 12.72
CA LEU A 272 7.82 -6.01 11.59
C LEU A 272 7.63 -4.49 11.43
N CYS A 273 7.36 -3.77 12.52
CA CYS A 273 7.33 -2.31 12.48
C CYS A 273 8.67 -1.71 12.03
N TRP A 274 9.80 -2.22 12.53
CA TRP A 274 11.14 -1.76 12.14
C TRP A 274 11.54 -2.13 10.70
N MET A 275 11.11 -3.28 10.18
CA MET A 275 11.39 -3.73 8.81
C MET A 275 10.63 -2.92 7.76
N HIS A 276 9.45 -2.39 8.13
CA HIS A 276 8.68 -1.46 7.29
C HIS A 276 9.13 0.01 7.41
N LEU A 277 9.93 0.37 8.42
CA LEU A 277 10.32 1.75 8.75
C LEU A 277 11.80 2.11 8.42
N GLY A 278 12.57 1.23 7.78
CA GLY A 278 14.03 1.38 7.65
C GLY A 278 14.62 1.18 6.24
N ASN A 279 15.64 1.99 5.92
CA ASN A 279 16.55 1.80 4.77
C ASN A 279 17.25 0.42 4.86
N VAL A 280 17.78 -0.10 3.75
CA VAL A 280 18.40 -1.44 3.57
C VAL A 280 19.40 -1.81 4.67
N ALA A 281 20.13 -0.83 5.23
CA ALA A 281 21.04 -1.04 6.36
C ALA A 281 20.32 -1.49 7.65
N CYS A 282 19.14 -0.93 7.94
CA CYS A 282 18.32 -1.27 9.11
C CYS A 282 17.63 -2.64 8.96
N LYS A 283 17.31 -3.05 7.73
CA LYS A 283 16.79 -4.40 7.42
C LYS A 283 17.81 -5.48 7.78
N MET A 284 19.09 -5.25 7.48
CA MET A 284 20.18 -6.16 7.86
C MET A 284 20.44 -6.19 9.37
N THR A 285 20.28 -5.09 10.09
CA THR A 285 20.46 -5.05 11.56
C THR A 285 19.32 -5.76 12.30
N GLY A 286 18.07 -5.59 11.86
CA GLY A 286 16.91 -6.31 12.42
C GLY A 286 17.01 -7.82 12.19
N PHE A 287 17.44 -8.23 10.99
CA PHE A 287 17.68 -9.64 10.67
C PHE A 287 18.86 -10.23 11.47
N LYS A 288 19.94 -9.46 11.66
CA LYS A 288 21.10 -9.86 12.48
C LYS A 288 20.74 -9.98 13.97
N TYR A 289 19.81 -9.16 14.47
CA TYR A 289 19.27 -9.26 15.82
C TYR A 289 18.37 -10.49 16.02
N MET A 290 17.49 -10.83 15.07
CA MET A 290 16.71 -12.07 15.13
C MET A 290 17.61 -13.32 15.17
N VAL A 291 18.71 -13.32 14.40
CA VAL A 291 19.69 -14.41 14.38
C VAL A 291 20.55 -14.46 15.66
N ASN A 292 20.89 -13.31 16.26
CA ASN A 292 21.70 -13.24 17.48
C ASN A 292 20.90 -13.46 18.78
N ALA A 293 19.59 -13.21 18.78
CA ALA A 293 18.72 -13.41 19.94
C ALA A 293 18.46 -14.89 20.27
N ASN A 294 19.13 -15.82 19.56
CA ASN A 294 19.00 -17.26 19.73
C ASN A 294 17.52 -17.69 19.77
N ILE A 295 16.68 -17.05 18.94
CA ILE A 295 15.36 -17.55 18.60
C ILE A 295 15.67 -18.86 17.89
N ASP A 296 15.67 -19.96 18.65
CA ASP A 296 15.80 -21.29 18.10
C ASP A 296 14.81 -21.35 16.94
N ALA A 297 15.37 -21.60 15.75
CA ALA A 297 14.63 -21.82 14.53
C ALA A 297 13.93 -23.19 14.61
N ASP A 298 13.20 -23.42 15.70
CA ASP A 298 12.28 -24.52 15.81
C ASP A 298 11.14 -24.19 14.85
N SER A 299 11.22 -24.85 13.70
CA SER A 299 10.45 -24.58 12.48
C SER A 299 8.93 -24.42 12.70
N SER A 300 8.39 -24.95 13.80
CA SER A 300 6.98 -24.84 14.18
C SER A 300 6.55 -23.42 14.57
N LYS A 301 7.30 -22.72 15.42
CA LYS A 301 6.94 -21.37 15.89
C LYS A 301 7.16 -20.31 14.82
N MET A 302 8.20 -20.46 14.01
CA MET A 302 8.45 -19.56 12.88
C MET A 302 7.43 -19.79 11.75
N SER A 303 7.02 -21.05 11.50
CA SER A 303 5.94 -21.38 10.58
C SER A 303 4.58 -20.86 11.07
N GLU A 304 4.30 -20.90 12.37
CA GLU A 304 3.08 -20.36 12.95
C GLU A 304 3.02 -18.83 12.81
N VAL A 305 4.14 -18.12 13.02
CA VAL A 305 4.24 -16.68 12.78
C VAL A 305 4.09 -16.35 11.29
N ILE A 306 4.72 -17.11 10.39
CA ILE A 306 4.59 -16.91 8.93
C ILE A 306 3.16 -17.16 8.46
N HIS A 307 2.50 -18.20 8.97
CA HIS A 307 1.12 -18.57 8.63
C HIS A 307 0.09 -17.60 9.25
N THR A 308 0.34 -17.09 10.46
CA THR A 308 -0.51 -16.09 11.12
C THR A 308 -0.44 -14.72 10.44
N LEU A 309 0.69 -14.43 9.78
CA LEU A 309 0.93 -13.17 9.07
C LEU A 309 0.70 -13.25 7.56
N GLY A 310 0.23 -14.39 7.02
CA GLY A 310 -0.05 -14.55 5.58
C GLY A 310 1.19 -14.41 4.68
N MET A 311 2.40 -14.59 5.22
CA MET A 311 3.67 -14.34 4.55
C MET A 311 4.24 -15.60 3.85
N GLU A 312 3.40 -16.37 3.15
CA GLU A 312 3.79 -17.68 2.60
C GLU A 312 4.95 -17.57 1.58
N HIS A 313 5.04 -16.46 0.83
CA HIS A 313 6.13 -16.20 -0.13
C HIS A 313 7.43 -15.64 0.48
N PHE A 314 7.43 -15.18 1.74
CA PHE A 314 8.66 -14.76 2.42
C PHE A 314 9.47 -15.95 2.95
N SER A 315 8.84 -17.12 3.10
CA SER A 315 9.50 -18.36 3.51
C SER A 315 10.58 -18.81 2.50
N GLU A 316 10.36 -18.56 1.21
CA GLU A 316 11.32 -18.89 0.14
C GLU A 316 12.55 -17.97 0.15
N MET A 317 12.37 -16.69 0.51
CA MET A 317 13.47 -15.72 0.62
C MET A 317 14.39 -16.01 1.82
N ILE A 318 13.83 -16.50 2.92
CA ILE A 318 14.57 -16.94 4.11
C ILE A 318 15.34 -18.24 3.81
N SER A 319 14.72 -19.16 3.08
CA SER A 319 15.32 -20.45 2.71
C SER A 319 16.55 -20.28 1.81
N PHE A 320 16.51 -19.35 0.84
CA PHE A 320 17.61 -19.14 -0.10
C PHE A 320 18.84 -18.47 0.53
N GLN A 321 18.65 -17.53 1.46
CA GLN A 321 19.75 -16.91 2.21
C GLN A 321 20.31 -17.80 3.34
N MET A 322 19.51 -18.67 3.94
CA MET A 322 19.98 -19.70 4.88
C MET A 322 20.85 -20.75 4.17
N LEU A 323 20.45 -21.20 2.98
CA LEU A 323 21.25 -22.13 2.15
C LEU A 323 22.60 -21.53 1.74
N LEU A 324 22.65 -20.23 1.43
CA LEU A 324 23.89 -19.51 1.09
C LEU A 324 24.87 -19.37 2.26
N LYS A 325 24.39 -19.40 3.51
CA LYS A 325 25.25 -19.40 4.72
C LYS A 325 25.75 -20.79 5.11
N LEU A 326 25.01 -21.85 4.78
CA LEU A 326 25.45 -23.23 4.99
C LEU A 326 26.44 -23.72 3.92
N SER A 327 26.48 -23.10 2.73
CA SER A 327 27.47 -23.44 1.70
C SER A 327 28.81 -22.69 1.82
N LEU A 328 28.91 -21.73 2.75
CA LEU A 328 30.10 -20.91 2.99
C LEU A 328 30.67 -21.07 4.41
N ALA A 329 30.23 -22.11 5.13
CA ALA A 329 30.81 -22.57 6.40
C ALA A 329 31.52 -23.91 6.20
#